data_AF-U2SQK6-F1
#
_entry.id   AF-U2SQK6-F1
#
_cell.length_a   1.000
_cell.length_b   1.000
_cell.length_c   1.000
_cell.angle_alpha   90.00
_cell.angle_beta   90.00
_cell.angle_gamma   90.00
#
_symmetry.space_group_name_H-M   'P 1'
#
loop_
_entity.id
_entity.type
_entity.pdbx_description
1 polymer ?
#
loop_
_entity_poly.entity_id
_entity_poly.type
_entity_poly.pdbx_seq_one_letter_code
_entity_poly.pdbx_strand_id
1 'polypeptide(L)'
;MKIRKNLLKILTLLILSGSIINAGYIKEKNTIYFTDETTEPERKEIVKNVDFRTFKIFEENDDFARDKNNIYYKNKKVENVDVNSFQVEGFYFAKDKNNTFYISNDELMKIKGFRPEGSYAIVQLFVPALLINKYGIYMVKYENDEIVAKSIKPEEMDMDTLEVLASEESFAVFYLKDKNNVYFINYTAGEQKSIDNNIENEDDVENDNDDFVIQIEKLAGADRDTFEIVSVYGKDKNNLYFYNQKIKGINTKTFKLVGSGEFVVKDDKGVYYFVNREMKKLQNADSNTFEEVSKNEYYQDKNGVYYYDEYEGTMTKLKGADSKTFEGISYTLGKDKNAIYKKENRLSGIDPATFEEIDAAFTKDKNNIYYEDVPMKGIDPKTFEPFVNYTHVKDKNGIHHFYQFNDDLVVEKVELSPEIDLKTLQSFENYAEYSKDKNNVYYDFQKIEGADIKTFEPEGFFIGKDKKGIYYKTHKINGIDVNSTEVLENEFYKDKNNIYYRNKKLENFKPENFEVISSSLVGQNEDFYYFTEDENNNTKFILLENKNVDAETFEVLDEEYTKDKNNVYYKGKILKGADVKTFDIHYNKSDNGYKIKDKNKVYKIVND
;
A
#
# COMPACT_ATOMS: atom_id res chain seq x y z
N MET A 1 -33.10 16.67 10.87
CA MET A 1 -33.72 15.93 9.73
C MET A 1 -33.37 16.48 8.33
N LYS A 2 -32.28 17.27 8.16
CA LYS A 2 -31.73 17.68 6.84
C LYS A 2 -30.34 17.11 6.53
N ILE A 3 -29.64 16.57 7.54
CA ILE A 3 -28.26 16.07 7.46
C ILE A 3 -28.16 14.70 6.76
N ARG A 4 -29.21 13.86 6.84
CA ARG A 4 -29.26 12.51 6.23
C ARG A 4 -29.14 12.46 4.70
N LYS A 5 -29.34 13.58 3.99
CA LYS A 5 -29.44 13.57 2.52
C LYS A 5 -28.15 13.94 1.78
N ASN A 6 -27.17 14.54 2.46
CA ASN A 6 -25.95 15.06 1.83
C ASN A 6 -24.70 14.23 2.14
N LEU A 7 -24.53 13.72 3.37
CA LEU A 7 -23.45 12.77 3.69
C LEU A 7 -23.54 11.47 2.88
N LEU A 8 -24.78 11.04 2.57
CA LEU A 8 -25.00 9.89 1.69
C LEU A 8 -24.40 10.12 0.29
N LYS A 9 -24.42 11.35 -0.23
CA LYS A 9 -23.95 11.67 -1.60
C LYS A 9 -22.44 11.63 -1.77
N ILE A 10 -21.65 11.96 -0.74
CA ILE A 10 -20.18 11.88 -0.81
C ILE A 10 -19.74 10.41 -0.87
N LEU A 11 -20.38 9.54 -0.09
CA LEU A 11 -20.16 8.09 -0.20
C LEU A 11 -20.70 7.50 -1.50
N THR A 12 -21.81 8.01 -2.04
CA THR A 12 -22.33 7.50 -3.33
C THR A 12 -21.44 7.91 -4.53
N LEU A 13 -20.67 9.01 -4.44
CA LEU A 13 -19.84 9.48 -5.54
C LEU A 13 -18.50 8.72 -5.68
N LEU A 14 -17.92 8.24 -4.58
CA LEU A 14 -16.67 7.45 -4.59
C LEU A 14 -16.86 6.04 -5.17
N ILE A 15 -18.09 5.51 -5.14
CA ILE A 15 -18.43 4.19 -5.71
C ILE A 15 -18.54 4.25 -7.25
N LEU A 16 -18.56 5.43 -7.88
CA LEU A 16 -18.73 5.58 -9.32
C LEU A 16 -17.42 5.70 -10.13
N SER A 17 -16.24 5.66 -9.48
CA SER A 17 -14.94 5.67 -10.15
C SER A 17 -14.10 4.45 -9.77
N GLY A 18 -14.48 3.29 -10.29
CA GLY A 18 -13.70 2.07 -10.17
C GLY A 18 -14.61 0.86 -10.34
N SER A 19 -14.30 0.00 -11.30
CA SER A 19 -15.01 -1.26 -11.53
C SER A 19 -14.76 -2.21 -10.35
N ILE A 20 -15.48 -2.06 -9.24
CA ILE A 20 -15.43 -3.02 -8.12
C ILE A 20 -16.54 -4.04 -8.38
N ILE A 21 -16.14 -5.29 -8.60
CA ILE A 21 -17.07 -6.42 -8.56
C ILE A 21 -17.33 -6.67 -7.06
N ASN A 22 -18.55 -6.42 -6.59
CA ASN A 22 -18.88 -6.47 -5.16
C ASN A 22 -18.90 -7.92 -4.63
N ALA A 23 -18.35 -8.15 -3.44
CA ALA A 23 -18.68 -9.32 -2.61
C ALA A 23 -20.20 -9.40 -2.37
N GLY A 24 -20.79 -10.60 -2.28
CA GLY A 24 -22.24 -10.72 -2.10
C GLY A 24 -22.85 -12.11 -2.25
N TYR A 25 -24.19 -12.15 -2.26
CA TYR A 25 -24.95 -13.41 -2.29
C TYR A 25 -25.37 -13.84 -3.70
N ILE A 26 -25.08 -15.09 -4.04
CA ILE A 26 -25.46 -15.71 -5.32
C ILE A 26 -26.57 -16.75 -5.09
N LYS A 27 -27.65 -16.65 -5.89
CA LYS A 27 -28.74 -17.64 -5.91
C LYS A 27 -28.52 -18.64 -7.03
N GLU A 28 -28.27 -19.91 -6.70
CA GLU A 28 -28.17 -20.98 -7.69
C GLU A 28 -29.13 -22.12 -7.36
N LYS A 29 -30.08 -22.39 -8.26
CA LYS A 29 -31.13 -23.42 -8.08
C LYS A 29 -31.94 -23.18 -6.79
N ASN A 30 -31.67 -23.97 -5.74
CA ASN A 30 -32.31 -23.92 -4.42
C ASN A 30 -31.31 -23.64 -3.29
N THR A 31 -30.10 -23.17 -3.62
CA THR A 31 -29.03 -22.91 -2.67
C THR A 31 -28.61 -21.44 -2.78
N ILE A 32 -28.31 -20.85 -1.64
CA ILE A 32 -27.72 -19.51 -1.56
C ILE A 32 -26.25 -19.68 -1.20
N TYR A 33 -25.39 -19.00 -1.95
CA TYR A 33 -23.96 -18.90 -1.69
C TYR A 33 -23.60 -17.48 -1.33
N PHE A 34 -22.54 -17.31 -0.55
CA PHE A 34 -21.85 -16.05 -0.33
C PHE A 34 -20.45 -16.14 -0.98
N THR A 35 -20.01 -15.06 -1.63
CA THR A 35 -18.70 -14.95 -2.27
C THR A 35 -18.00 -13.68 -1.84
N ASP A 36 -16.74 -13.80 -1.44
CA ASP A 36 -15.86 -12.67 -1.14
C ASP A 36 -14.89 -12.48 -2.30
N GLU A 37 -15.30 -11.70 -3.30
CA GLU A 37 -14.51 -11.50 -4.52
C GLU A 37 -13.28 -10.61 -4.30
N THR A 38 -13.13 -10.03 -3.11
CA THR A 38 -12.00 -9.16 -2.76
C THR A 38 -10.80 -9.93 -2.24
N THR A 39 -11.03 -11.05 -1.55
CA THR A 39 -9.96 -11.87 -0.95
C THR A 39 -9.83 -13.24 -1.59
N GLU A 40 -10.94 -13.86 -2.03
CA GLU A 40 -10.96 -15.22 -2.57
C GLU A 40 -11.98 -15.37 -3.72
N PRO A 41 -11.70 -14.82 -4.92
CA PRO A 41 -12.65 -14.70 -6.03
C PRO A 41 -13.23 -16.01 -6.58
N GLU A 42 -12.66 -17.17 -6.23
CA GLU A 42 -13.17 -18.48 -6.64
C GLU A 42 -13.96 -19.22 -5.54
N ARG A 43 -13.99 -18.73 -4.30
CA ARG A 43 -14.63 -19.44 -3.17
C ARG A 43 -16.11 -19.10 -3.04
N LYS A 44 -16.96 -20.13 -3.11
CA LYS A 44 -18.39 -20.07 -2.83
C LYS A 44 -18.73 -20.75 -1.51
N GLU A 45 -19.26 -20.00 -0.56
CA GLU A 45 -19.65 -20.53 0.74
C GLU A 45 -21.16 -20.72 0.85
N ILE A 46 -21.62 -21.91 1.27
CA ILE A 46 -23.05 -22.20 1.38
C ILE A 46 -23.65 -21.50 2.60
N VAL A 47 -24.70 -20.71 2.38
CA VAL A 47 -25.54 -20.15 3.46
C VAL A 47 -26.56 -21.20 3.89
N LYS A 48 -26.40 -21.75 5.10
CA LYS A 48 -27.22 -22.86 5.59
C LYS A 48 -28.54 -22.37 6.19
N ASN A 49 -29.57 -23.22 6.14
CA ASN A 49 -30.88 -23.03 6.81
C ASN A 49 -31.72 -21.83 6.33
N VAL A 50 -31.52 -21.43 5.08
CA VAL A 50 -32.21 -20.29 4.46
C VAL A 50 -33.63 -20.63 4.01
N ASP A 51 -34.61 -19.77 4.36
CA ASP A 51 -35.89 -19.76 3.65
C ASP A 51 -35.73 -19.05 2.30
N PHE A 52 -35.46 -19.86 1.27
CA PHE A 52 -35.13 -19.39 -0.09
C PHE A 52 -36.20 -18.45 -0.69
N ARG A 53 -37.48 -18.64 -0.35
CA ARG A 53 -38.60 -17.87 -0.92
C ARG A 53 -38.66 -16.45 -0.36
N THR A 54 -38.21 -16.27 0.88
CA THR A 54 -38.28 -14.98 1.58
C THR A 54 -36.92 -14.28 1.70
N PHE A 55 -35.86 -14.89 1.16
CA PHE A 55 -34.49 -14.39 1.19
C PHE A 55 -34.29 -13.09 0.39
N LYS A 56 -33.81 -12.06 1.08
CA LYS A 56 -33.51 -10.72 0.55
C LYS A 56 -32.19 -10.20 1.12
N ILE A 57 -31.39 -9.59 0.27
CA ILE A 57 -30.15 -8.87 0.63
C ILE A 57 -30.54 -7.47 1.14
N PHE A 58 -29.79 -6.92 2.09
CA PHE A 58 -29.98 -5.53 2.52
C PHE A 58 -29.38 -4.57 1.49
N GLU A 59 -30.08 -3.47 1.19
CA GLU A 59 -29.60 -2.51 0.17
C GLU A 59 -28.42 -1.67 0.69
N GLU A 60 -28.30 -1.55 2.01
CA GLU A 60 -27.29 -0.74 2.68
C GLU A 60 -25.92 -1.44 2.78
N ASN A 61 -25.89 -2.77 2.73
CA ASN A 61 -24.68 -3.59 2.84
C ASN A 61 -24.94 -5.01 2.28
N ASP A 62 -24.21 -5.38 1.23
CA ASP A 62 -24.39 -6.64 0.49
C ASP A 62 -23.90 -7.88 1.25
N ASP A 63 -23.18 -7.70 2.36
CA ASP A 63 -22.78 -8.77 3.29
C ASP A 63 -23.94 -9.21 4.20
N PHE A 64 -25.04 -8.46 4.25
CA PHE A 64 -26.20 -8.80 5.04
C PHE A 64 -27.35 -9.31 4.20
N ALA A 65 -28.00 -10.36 4.70
CA ALA A 65 -29.27 -10.83 4.16
C ALA A 65 -30.25 -11.22 5.26
N ARG A 66 -31.52 -11.32 4.90
CA ARG A 66 -32.59 -11.80 5.77
C ARG A 66 -33.53 -12.74 5.04
N ASP A 67 -34.11 -13.63 5.81
CA ASP A 67 -35.35 -14.30 5.43
C ASP A 67 -36.44 -14.01 6.46
N LYS A 68 -37.60 -14.67 6.36
CA LYS A 68 -38.72 -14.43 7.29
C LYS A 68 -38.40 -14.78 8.76
N ASN A 69 -37.36 -15.57 9.02
CA ASN A 69 -37.03 -16.16 10.32
C ASN A 69 -35.63 -15.80 10.81
N ASN A 70 -34.72 -15.33 9.95
CA ASN A 70 -33.30 -15.19 10.27
C ASN A 70 -32.66 -13.96 9.61
N ILE A 71 -31.58 -13.48 10.23
CA ILE A 71 -30.60 -12.57 9.64
C ILE A 71 -29.31 -13.34 9.39
N TYR A 72 -28.62 -13.02 8.30
CA TYR A 72 -27.34 -13.58 7.89
C TYR A 72 -26.33 -12.45 7.71
N TYR A 73 -25.10 -12.70 8.16
CA TYR A 73 -23.93 -11.89 7.86
C TYR A 73 -22.92 -12.81 7.17
N LYS A 74 -22.54 -12.47 5.93
CA LYS A 74 -21.79 -13.35 5.02
C LYS A 74 -22.46 -14.72 4.93
N ASN A 75 -21.70 -15.81 5.10
CA ASN A 75 -22.23 -17.17 5.09
C ASN A 75 -22.89 -17.63 6.41
N LYS A 76 -22.82 -16.84 7.49
CA LYS A 76 -23.25 -17.23 8.84
C LYS A 76 -24.62 -16.65 9.20
N LYS A 77 -25.41 -17.42 9.96
CA LYS A 77 -26.62 -16.93 10.61
C LYS A 77 -26.23 -16.11 11.85
N VAL A 78 -26.88 -14.95 12.03
CA VAL A 78 -26.73 -14.14 13.23
C VAL A 78 -27.64 -14.69 14.34
N GLU A 79 -27.06 -15.05 15.47
CA GLU A 79 -27.80 -15.63 16.59
C GLU A 79 -28.38 -14.55 17.53
N ASN A 80 -29.49 -14.89 18.19
CA ASN A 80 -30.15 -14.06 19.23
C ASN A 80 -30.56 -12.64 18.76
N VAL A 81 -30.94 -12.52 17.49
CA VAL A 81 -31.33 -11.28 16.83
C VAL A 81 -32.85 -11.15 16.66
N ASP A 82 -33.39 -9.94 16.81
CA ASP A 82 -34.78 -9.67 16.43
C ASP A 82 -34.87 -9.29 14.95
N VAL A 83 -35.25 -10.27 14.12
CA VAL A 83 -35.30 -10.18 12.65
C VAL A 83 -36.18 -9.02 12.15
N ASN A 84 -37.29 -8.75 12.84
CA ASN A 84 -38.27 -7.76 12.40
C ASN A 84 -37.80 -6.32 12.62
N SER A 85 -36.95 -6.09 13.62
CA SER A 85 -36.40 -4.78 13.94
C SER A 85 -34.95 -4.59 13.48
N PHE A 86 -34.33 -5.62 12.90
CA PHE A 86 -32.94 -5.56 12.45
C PHE A 86 -32.76 -4.54 11.32
N GLN A 87 -31.73 -3.71 11.47
CA GLN A 87 -31.36 -2.63 10.56
C GLN A 87 -29.83 -2.57 10.47
N VAL A 88 -29.32 -2.34 9.26
CA VAL A 88 -27.89 -2.07 9.02
C VAL A 88 -27.71 -0.55 8.95
N GLU A 89 -26.72 -0.02 9.67
CA GLU A 89 -26.41 1.40 9.74
C GLU A 89 -25.01 1.69 9.20
N GLY A 90 -24.90 1.73 7.87
CA GLY A 90 -23.63 1.96 7.17
C GLY A 90 -22.71 0.74 7.20
N PHE A 91 -21.40 0.97 7.12
CA PHE A 91 -20.41 -0.10 6.96
C PHE A 91 -20.01 -0.78 8.28
N TYR A 92 -20.13 -0.09 9.41
CA TYR A 92 -19.53 -0.54 10.68
C TYR A 92 -20.53 -0.99 11.76
N PHE A 93 -21.83 -0.70 11.60
CA PHE A 93 -22.80 -0.96 12.65
C PHE A 93 -24.11 -1.57 12.12
N ALA A 94 -24.69 -2.44 12.94
CA ALA A 94 -26.05 -2.94 12.76
C ALA A 94 -26.78 -2.97 14.11
N LYS A 95 -28.10 -3.00 14.12
CA LYS A 95 -28.88 -3.08 15.36
C LYS A 95 -30.22 -3.74 15.18
N ASP A 96 -30.75 -4.27 16.27
CA ASP A 96 -32.16 -4.61 16.42
C ASP A 96 -32.76 -3.83 17.61
N LYS A 97 -34.01 -4.11 17.99
CA LYS A 97 -34.68 -3.43 19.10
C LYS A 97 -34.01 -3.66 20.48
N ASN A 98 -33.20 -4.69 20.63
CA ASN A 98 -32.58 -5.15 21.86
C ASN A 98 -31.05 -4.95 21.88
N ASN A 99 -30.39 -5.03 20.72
CA ASN A 99 -28.95 -5.16 20.58
C ASN A 99 -28.38 -4.19 19.53
N THR A 100 -27.13 -3.81 19.71
CA THR A 100 -26.31 -3.15 18.70
C THR A 100 -25.08 -4.01 18.43
N PHE A 101 -24.64 -4.03 17.19
CA PHE A 101 -23.56 -4.87 16.69
C PHE A 101 -22.52 -4.02 15.96
N TYR A 102 -21.26 -4.39 16.11
CA TYR A 102 -20.12 -3.90 15.36
C TYR A 102 -19.79 -4.88 14.24
N ILE A 103 -19.61 -4.37 13.02
CA ILE A 103 -19.30 -5.14 11.81
C ILE A 103 -17.79 -5.07 11.61
N SER A 104 -17.10 -6.22 11.71
CA SER A 104 -15.71 -6.39 11.28
C SER A 104 -15.63 -7.20 10.00
N ASN A 105 -14.45 -7.28 9.38
CA ASN A 105 -14.26 -8.06 8.16
C ASN A 105 -14.63 -9.55 8.36
N ASP A 106 -14.38 -10.12 9.56
CA ASP A 106 -14.57 -11.56 9.78
C ASP A 106 -15.86 -11.92 10.53
N GLU A 107 -16.40 -11.00 11.33
CA GLU A 107 -17.51 -11.30 12.21
C GLU A 107 -18.41 -10.11 12.58
N LEU A 108 -19.58 -10.47 13.13
CA LEU A 108 -20.55 -9.52 13.66
C LEU A 108 -20.58 -9.65 15.19
N MET A 109 -20.02 -8.66 15.88
CA MET A 109 -19.85 -8.68 17.32
C MET A 109 -20.92 -7.86 18.03
N LYS A 110 -21.52 -8.40 19.09
CA LYS A 110 -22.50 -7.66 19.89
C LYS A 110 -21.81 -6.65 20.81
N ILE A 111 -22.24 -5.38 20.75
CA ILE A 111 -21.78 -4.31 21.62
C ILE A 111 -22.53 -4.38 22.95
N LYS A 112 -21.82 -4.75 24.02
CA LYS A 112 -22.39 -4.80 25.38
C LYS A 112 -22.48 -3.40 26.00
N GLY A 113 -23.48 -3.20 26.86
CA GLY A 113 -23.64 -1.94 27.61
C GLY A 113 -24.29 -0.79 26.82
N PHE A 114 -24.60 -0.98 25.53
CA PHE A 114 -25.30 0.02 24.72
C PHE A 114 -26.76 -0.34 24.48
N ARG A 115 -27.63 0.67 24.44
CA ARG A 115 -29.07 0.50 24.15
C ARG A 115 -29.38 1.08 22.76
N PRO A 116 -30.02 0.32 21.85
CA PRO A 116 -30.26 0.75 20.47
C PRO A 116 -31.38 1.80 20.32
N GLU A 117 -32.22 2.01 21.34
CA GLU A 117 -33.38 2.89 21.24
C GLU A 117 -33.00 4.34 20.89
N GLY A 118 -33.50 4.83 19.74
CA GLY A 118 -33.20 6.18 19.24
C GLY A 118 -31.72 6.43 18.96
N SER A 119 -30.93 5.35 18.86
CA SER A 119 -29.48 5.46 18.69
C SER A 119 -29.07 5.78 17.26
N TYR A 120 -27.87 6.31 17.09
CA TYR A 120 -27.15 6.40 15.83
C TYR A 120 -25.64 6.39 16.09
N ALA A 121 -24.86 6.06 15.08
CA ALA A 121 -23.40 6.13 15.10
C ALA A 121 -22.90 7.37 14.33
N ILE A 122 -21.82 7.98 14.82
CA ILE A 122 -21.01 8.93 14.07
C ILE A 122 -19.76 8.17 13.63
N VAL A 123 -19.72 7.83 12.34
CA VAL A 123 -18.55 7.23 11.68
C VAL A 123 -17.65 8.37 11.21
N GLN A 124 -16.36 8.25 11.51
CA GLN A 124 -15.36 9.29 11.32
C GLN A 124 -14.11 8.67 10.68
N LEU A 125 -13.32 9.46 9.98
CA LEU A 125 -12.05 8.98 9.42
C LEU A 125 -10.95 9.13 10.47
N PHE A 126 -10.05 8.15 10.55
CA PHE A 126 -8.84 8.16 11.40
C PHE A 126 -9.06 8.22 12.93
N VAL A 127 -10.31 8.25 13.41
CA VAL A 127 -10.64 8.22 14.85
C VAL A 127 -11.81 7.27 15.14
N PRO A 128 -11.95 6.73 16.37
CA PRO A 128 -13.03 5.80 16.68
C PRO A 128 -14.42 6.40 16.49
N ALA A 129 -15.36 5.54 16.09
CA ALA A 129 -16.76 5.92 15.96
C ALA A 129 -17.42 6.20 17.33
N LEU A 130 -18.37 7.13 17.35
CA LEU A 130 -19.16 7.46 18.54
C LEU A 130 -20.57 6.89 18.43
N LEU A 131 -21.03 6.22 19.47
CA LEU A 131 -22.41 5.76 19.60
C LEU A 131 -23.21 6.72 20.47
N ILE A 132 -24.34 7.22 19.97
CA ILE A 132 -25.17 8.19 20.68
C ILE A 132 -26.58 7.63 20.82
N ASN A 133 -27.17 7.76 22.02
CA ASN A 133 -28.60 7.54 22.26
C ASN A 133 -29.12 8.56 23.29
N LYS A 134 -30.39 8.47 23.67
CA LYS A 134 -30.99 9.40 24.66
C LYS A 134 -30.33 9.36 26.05
N TYR A 135 -29.55 8.32 26.36
CA TYR A 135 -28.91 8.14 27.66
C TYR A 135 -27.51 8.74 27.72
N GLY A 136 -26.79 8.79 26.59
CA GLY A 136 -25.44 9.32 26.56
C GLY A 136 -24.72 9.15 25.22
N ILE A 137 -23.43 9.47 25.28
CA ILE A 137 -22.45 9.30 24.21
C ILE A 137 -21.47 8.24 24.68
N TYR A 138 -21.16 7.28 23.80
CA TYR A 138 -20.37 6.11 24.12
C TYR A 138 -19.27 5.92 23.08
N MET A 139 -18.10 5.49 23.56
CA MET A 139 -17.06 4.93 22.71
C MET A 139 -17.13 3.40 22.74
N VAL A 140 -16.75 2.77 21.64
CA VAL A 140 -16.63 1.32 21.53
C VAL A 140 -15.20 0.93 21.91
N LYS A 141 -15.04 -0.10 22.75
CA LYS A 141 -13.74 -0.66 23.15
C LYS A 141 -13.75 -2.18 23.09
N TYR A 142 -12.60 -2.76 22.80
CA TYR A 142 -12.35 -4.18 22.99
C TYR A 142 -11.83 -4.45 24.41
N GLU A 143 -12.52 -5.26 25.19
CA GLU A 143 -12.15 -5.59 26.57
C GLU A 143 -12.46 -7.06 26.89
N ASN A 144 -11.43 -7.84 27.21
CA ASN A 144 -11.53 -9.27 27.55
C ASN A 144 -12.28 -10.09 26.48
N ASP A 145 -11.85 -9.97 25.22
CA ASP A 145 -12.45 -10.64 24.06
C ASP A 145 -13.91 -10.23 23.76
N GLU A 146 -14.34 -9.08 24.28
CA GLU A 146 -15.69 -8.57 24.09
C GLU A 146 -15.69 -7.09 23.67
N ILE A 147 -16.65 -6.73 22.80
CA ILE A 147 -16.89 -5.33 22.46
C ILE A 147 -17.86 -4.70 23.46
N VAL A 148 -17.40 -3.65 24.14
CA VAL A 148 -18.16 -2.90 25.15
C VAL A 148 -18.32 -1.43 24.77
N ALA A 149 -19.50 -0.87 25.07
CA ALA A 149 -19.75 0.56 24.97
C ALA A 149 -19.49 1.24 26.31
N LYS A 150 -18.52 2.15 26.36
CA LYS A 150 -18.21 2.96 27.53
C LYS A 150 -18.77 4.36 27.38
N SER A 151 -19.60 4.76 28.34
CA SER A 151 -20.13 6.13 28.38
C SER A 151 -18.99 7.12 28.60
N ILE A 152 -18.93 8.12 27.73
CA ILE A 152 -18.03 9.29 27.79
C ILE A 152 -18.80 10.60 27.97
N LYS A 153 -20.10 10.50 28.30
CA LYS A 153 -20.98 11.63 28.55
C LYS A 153 -20.53 12.43 29.79
N PRO A 154 -20.33 13.77 29.69
CA PRO A 154 -20.18 14.64 30.85
C PRO A 154 -21.42 14.66 31.74
N GLU A 155 -21.25 14.78 33.06
CA GLU A 155 -22.36 14.74 34.03
C GLU A 155 -23.40 15.82 33.78
N GLU A 156 -22.95 17.03 33.43
CA GLU A 156 -23.80 18.19 33.19
C GLU A 156 -24.48 18.22 31.81
N MET A 157 -24.18 17.27 30.93
CA MET A 157 -24.69 17.24 29.56
C MET A 157 -26.17 16.84 29.49
N ASP A 158 -26.96 17.68 28.85
CA ASP A 158 -28.37 17.46 28.58
C ASP A 158 -28.56 16.74 27.23
N MET A 159 -28.90 15.45 27.29
CA MET A 159 -29.05 14.62 26.08
C MET A 159 -30.33 14.92 25.29
N ASP A 160 -31.36 15.49 25.92
CA ASP A 160 -32.63 15.80 25.27
C ASP A 160 -32.49 16.97 24.29
N THR A 161 -31.51 17.84 24.51
CA THR A 161 -31.22 19.03 23.70
C THR A 161 -29.87 18.97 22.98
N LEU A 162 -29.22 17.81 22.97
CA LEU A 162 -27.92 17.61 22.33
C LEU A 162 -28.00 17.86 20.82
N GLU A 163 -27.12 18.73 20.34
CA GLU A 163 -26.85 19.00 18.94
C GLU A 163 -25.38 18.65 18.64
N VAL A 164 -25.20 17.81 17.63
CA VAL A 164 -23.87 17.45 17.09
C VAL A 164 -23.50 18.49 16.04
N LEU A 165 -22.38 19.18 16.24
CA LEU A 165 -21.89 20.19 15.32
C LEU A 165 -20.84 19.56 14.39
N ALA A 166 -21.26 19.14 13.20
CA ALA A 166 -20.41 18.49 12.20
C ALA A 166 -20.27 19.34 10.92
N SER A 167 -19.05 19.46 10.40
CA SER A 167 -18.76 20.08 9.09
C SER A 167 -18.64 18.99 8.03
N GLU A 168 -19.16 19.21 6.81
CA GLU A 168 -18.96 18.27 5.69
C GLU A 168 -17.47 18.20 5.25
N GLU A 169 -16.68 19.21 5.62
CA GLU A 169 -15.25 19.33 5.27
C GLU A 169 -14.31 18.72 6.34
N SER A 170 -14.82 18.39 7.54
CA SER A 170 -14.00 17.88 8.65
C SER A 170 -14.02 16.35 8.71
N PHE A 171 -12.87 15.74 8.98
CA PHE A 171 -12.73 14.28 9.13
C PHE A 171 -13.39 13.73 10.42
N ALA A 172 -13.60 14.59 11.42
CA ALA A 172 -14.18 14.25 12.70
C ALA A 172 -15.10 15.37 13.25
N VAL A 173 -15.94 14.99 14.20
CA VAL A 173 -16.79 15.87 15.01
C VAL A 173 -15.99 16.32 16.23
N PHE A 174 -15.75 17.63 16.32
CA PHE A 174 -15.01 18.22 17.43
C PHE A 174 -15.89 18.94 18.44
N TYR A 175 -17.12 19.34 18.08
CA TYR A 175 -17.96 20.16 18.94
C TYR A 175 -19.37 19.62 19.08
N LEU A 176 -19.90 19.75 20.29
CA LEU A 176 -21.28 19.43 20.63
C LEU A 176 -21.88 20.63 21.37
N LYS A 177 -23.20 20.80 21.36
CA LYS A 177 -23.86 21.75 22.27
C LYS A 177 -25.17 21.18 22.77
N ASP A 178 -25.55 21.59 23.97
CA ASP A 178 -26.89 21.36 24.51
C ASP A 178 -27.55 22.70 24.87
N LYS A 179 -28.69 22.68 25.56
CA LYS A 179 -29.39 23.91 25.99
C LYS A 179 -28.58 24.78 26.96
N ASN A 180 -27.54 24.27 27.59
CA ASN A 180 -26.78 24.95 28.65
C ASN A 180 -25.35 25.32 28.19
N ASN A 181 -24.68 24.44 27.46
CA ASN A 181 -23.23 24.48 27.24
C ASN A 181 -22.84 24.10 25.81
N VAL A 182 -21.59 24.46 25.47
CA VAL A 182 -20.85 23.93 24.34
C VAL A 182 -19.77 23.01 24.89
N TYR A 183 -19.50 21.91 24.18
CA TYR A 183 -18.51 20.91 24.54
C TYR A 183 -17.54 20.70 23.37
N PHE A 184 -16.32 20.31 23.72
CA PHE A 184 -15.28 19.87 22.78
C PHE A 184 -15.01 18.37 22.98
N ILE A 185 -14.82 17.64 21.89
CA ILE A 185 -14.41 16.24 21.88
C ILE A 185 -12.92 16.18 21.57
N ASN A 186 -12.13 15.76 22.55
CA ASN A 186 -10.70 15.53 22.42
C ASN A 186 -10.44 14.06 22.08
N TYR A 187 -9.82 13.83 20.93
CA TYR A 187 -9.30 12.52 20.51
C TYR A 187 -7.79 12.51 20.74
N THR A 188 -7.31 11.61 21.58
CA THR A 188 -5.88 11.44 21.85
C THR A 188 -5.51 10.01 21.53
N ALA A 189 -4.58 9.80 20.60
CA ALA A 189 -3.98 8.48 20.39
C ALA A 189 -3.15 8.12 21.63
N GLY A 190 -3.25 6.87 22.08
CA GLY A 190 -2.39 6.35 23.15
C GLY A 190 -0.93 6.35 22.72
N GLU A 191 -0.01 6.34 23.68
CA GLU A 191 1.41 6.16 23.37
C GLU A 191 1.58 4.81 22.68
N GLN A 192 1.95 4.81 21.39
CA GLN A 192 2.50 3.61 20.76
C GLN A 192 3.63 3.12 21.66
N LYS A 193 3.45 1.96 22.31
CA LYS A 193 4.60 1.24 22.86
C LYS A 193 5.51 1.00 21.66
N SER A 194 6.72 1.54 21.72
CA SER A 194 7.76 1.30 20.74
C SER A 194 7.86 -0.19 20.46
N ILE A 195 7.34 -0.62 19.31
CA ILE A 195 7.69 -1.92 18.73
C ILE A 195 9.09 -1.68 18.14
N ASP A 196 10.07 -2.46 18.58
CA ASP A 196 11.41 -2.46 18.00
C ASP A 196 11.29 -2.55 16.47
N ASN A 197 11.88 -1.58 15.78
CA ASN A 197 11.97 -1.55 14.31
C ASN A 197 12.70 -2.80 13.81
N ASN A 198 11.96 -3.85 13.44
CA ASN A 198 12.44 -4.95 12.60
C ASN A 198 11.30 -5.89 12.20
N ILE A 199 10.24 -5.39 11.56
CA ILE A 199 9.37 -6.21 10.70
C ILE A 199 8.95 -5.33 9.51
N GLU A 200 9.61 -5.54 8.38
CA GLU A 200 9.05 -5.23 7.06
C GLU A 200 7.94 -6.26 6.80
N ASN A 201 6.69 -5.81 6.79
CA ASN A 201 5.57 -6.39 6.05
C ASN A 201 4.43 -5.37 6.11
N GLU A 202 4.08 -4.82 4.95
CA GLU A 202 3.22 -3.64 4.79
C GLU A 202 1.71 -3.96 4.67
N ASP A 203 1.28 -5.19 4.99
CA ASP A 203 -0.09 -5.64 4.68
C ASP A 203 -1.03 -5.89 5.87
N ASP A 204 -0.58 -5.73 7.13
CA ASP A 204 -1.44 -5.97 8.31
C ASP A 204 -1.43 -4.79 9.31
N VAL A 205 -1.78 -3.58 8.84
CA VAL A 205 -2.23 -2.55 9.80
C VAL A 205 -3.71 -2.81 10.11
N GLU A 206 -3.97 -3.83 10.94
CA GLU A 206 -5.19 -3.82 11.74
C GLU A 206 -5.21 -2.47 12.46
N ASN A 207 -6.19 -1.64 12.11
CA ASN A 207 -6.35 -0.30 12.64
C ASN A 207 -6.90 -0.45 14.07
N ASP A 208 -6.04 -0.90 14.98
CA ASP A 208 -6.36 -1.14 16.37
C ASP A 208 -6.68 0.20 17.02
N ASN A 209 -7.97 0.52 17.01
CA ASN A 209 -8.59 1.63 17.74
C ASN A 209 -8.41 1.51 19.28
N ASP A 210 -7.70 0.49 19.77
CA ASP A 210 -7.62 0.12 21.17
C ASP A 210 -6.91 1.16 22.05
N ASP A 211 -6.03 1.97 21.47
CA ASP A 211 -5.26 2.96 22.23
C ASP A 211 -5.86 4.37 22.25
N PHE A 212 -6.99 4.64 21.59
CA PHE A 212 -7.57 5.99 21.64
C PHE A 212 -8.25 6.30 22.99
N VAL A 213 -7.94 7.49 23.50
CA VAL A 213 -8.64 8.13 24.62
C VAL A 213 -9.53 9.24 24.07
N ILE A 214 -10.84 9.12 24.31
CA ILE A 214 -11.83 10.12 23.94
C ILE A 214 -12.34 10.80 25.21
N GLN A 215 -12.22 12.12 25.26
CA GLN A 215 -12.72 12.94 26.36
C GLN A 215 -13.65 14.02 25.83
N ILE A 216 -14.77 14.23 26.50
CA ILE A 216 -15.70 15.31 26.19
C ILE A 216 -15.64 16.30 27.35
N GLU A 217 -15.29 17.54 27.04
CA GLU A 217 -15.11 18.59 28.05
C GLU A 217 -15.97 19.80 27.72
N LYS A 218 -16.48 20.46 28.75
CA LYS A 218 -17.17 21.74 28.59
C LYS A 218 -16.19 22.79 28.05
N LEU A 219 -16.55 23.43 26.94
CA LEU A 219 -15.73 24.46 26.31
C LEU A 219 -15.87 25.78 27.08
N ALA A 220 -14.85 26.11 27.87
CA ALA A 220 -14.89 27.25 28.77
C ALA A 220 -15.03 28.60 28.04
N GLY A 221 -16.00 29.40 28.46
CA GLY A 221 -16.22 30.76 27.97
C GLY A 221 -16.91 30.88 26.62
N ALA A 222 -17.34 29.77 26.01
CA ALA A 222 -18.10 29.76 24.77
C ALA A 222 -19.51 30.33 24.98
N ASP A 223 -19.93 31.23 24.09
CA ASP A 223 -21.31 31.73 24.04
C ASP A 223 -22.18 30.76 23.23
N ARG A 224 -22.93 29.91 23.96
CA ARG A 224 -23.76 28.84 23.39
C ARG A 224 -24.76 29.34 22.34
N ASP A 225 -25.38 30.48 22.56
CA ASP A 225 -26.46 30.99 21.69
C ASP A 225 -25.94 31.44 20.32
N THR A 226 -24.66 31.84 20.26
CA THR A 226 -24.02 32.32 19.02
C THR A 226 -22.96 31.37 18.48
N PHE A 227 -22.83 30.17 19.07
CA PHE A 227 -21.80 29.20 18.68
C PHE A 227 -22.15 28.52 17.35
N GLU A 228 -21.23 28.63 16.40
CA GLU A 228 -21.23 28.02 15.09
C GLU A 228 -19.89 27.32 14.83
N ILE A 229 -19.84 26.46 13.83
CA ILE A 229 -18.59 25.83 13.37
C ILE A 229 -18.23 26.33 11.98
N VAL A 230 -16.93 26.42 11.71
CA VAL A 230 -16.36 26.74 10.40
C VAL A 230 -15.20 25.77 10.17
N SER A 231 -15.38 24.71 9.36
CA SER A 231 -14.43 23.57 9.26
C SER A 231 -14.13 23.00 10.66
N VAL A 232 -12.87 23.03 11.11
CA VAL A 232 -12.37 22.55 12.40
C VAL A 232 -12.44 23.59 13.52
N TYR A 233 -12.92 24.81 13.23
CA TYR A 233 -13.00 25.90 14.18
C TYR A 233 -14.39 26.00 14.81
N GLY A 234 -14.42 26.17 16.13
CA GLY A 234 -15.59 26.65 16.85
C GLY A 234 -15.57 28.18 16.93
N LYS A 235 -16.70 28.84 16.70
CA LYS A 235 -16.76 30.31 16.72
C LYS A 235 -18.03 30.77 17.40
N ASP A 236 -17.90 31.76 18.27
CA ASP A 236 -19.03 32.52 18.79
C ASP A 236 -18.89 34.01 18.45
N LYS A 237 -19.85 34.84 18.90
CA LYS A 237 -19.85 36.28 18.57
C LYS A 237 -18.58 37.02 19.01
N ASN A 238 -17.85 36.53 20.00
CA ASN A 238 -16.69 37.17 20.63
C ASN A 238 -15.39 36.37 20.48
N ASN A 239 -15.47 35.06 20.30
CA ASN A 239 -14.34 34.13 20.43
C ASN A 239 -14.25 33.18 19.24
N LEU A 240 -13.02 32.87 18.84
CA LEU A 240 -12.70 31.74 17.97
C LEU A 240 -11.99 30.68 18.82
N TYR A 241 -12.27 29.42 18.53
CA TYR A 241 -11.71 28.25 19.18
C TYR A 241 -11.09 27.36 18.09
N PHE A 242 -9.88 26.92 18.34
CA PHE A 242 -9.26 25.84 17.59
C PHE A 242 -9.06 24.68 18.55
N TYR A 243 -9.75 23.57 18.29
CA TYR A 243 -9.96 22.51 19.28
C TYR A 243 -10.53 23.07 20.60
N ASN A 244 -9.95 22.72 21.76
CA ASN A 244 -10.35 23.30 23.06
C ASN A 244 -9.75 24.68 23.36
N GLN A 245 -8.87 25.21 22.49
CA GLN A 245 -8.12 26.41 22.78
C GLN A 245 -8.79 27.67 22.23
N LYS A 246 -9.02 28.66 23.10
CA LYS A 246 -9.48 29.99 22.71
C LYS A 246 -8.35 30.77 22.03
N ILE A 247 -8.56 31.15 20.77
CA ILE A 247 -7.61 31.92 19.97
C ILE A 247 -7.72 33.40 20.30
N LYS A 248 -6.60 34.01 20.70
CA LYS A 248 -6.51 35.43 21.05
C LYS A 248 -6.13 36.27 19.84
N GLY A 249 -6.63 37.51 19.79
CA GLY A 249 -6.21 38.51 18.82
C GLY A 249 -7.00 38.50 17.51
N ILE A 250 -7.69 37.42 17.17
CA ILE A 250 -8.50 37.31 15.95
C ILE A 250 -9.85 38.02 16.07
N ASN A 251 -10.32 38.63 14.99
CA ASN A 251 -11.63 39.27 14.89
C ASN A 251 -12.65 38.31 14.29
N THR A 252 -13.53 37.78 15.13
CA THR A 252 -14.56 36.81 14.73
C THR A 252 -15.51 37.32 13.65
N LYS A 253 -15.76 38.64 13.57
CA LYS A 253 -16.68 39.21 12.58
C LYS A 253 -16.14 39.17 11.16
N THR A 254 -14.81 39.26 11.02
CA THR A 254 -14.11 39.28 9.73
C THR A 254 -13.29 38.01 9.47
N PHE A 255 -13.33 37.06 10.40
CA PHE A 255 -12.67 35.76 10.29
C PHE A 255 -13.11 35.00 9.05
N LYS A 256 -12.14 34.47 8.31
CA LYS A 256 -12.34 33.61 7.13
C LYS A 256 -11.21 32.60 7.01
N LEU A 257 -11.54 31.39 6.53
CA LEU A 257 -10.57 30.45 5.98
C LEU A 257 -10.03 30.99 4.66
N VAL A 258 -8.79 30.61 4.33
CA VAL A 258 -8.17 30.92 3.04
C VAL A 258 -7.97 29.63 2.26
N GLY A 259 -8.65 29.53 1.12
CA GLY A 259 -8.50 28.40 0.22
C GLY A 259 -9.24 27.14 0.68
N SER A 260 -8.72 26.00 0.24
CA SER A 260 -9.24 24.65 0.49
C SER A 260 -8.72 24.00 1.77
N GLY A 261 -7.67 24.57 2.37
CA GLY A 261 -7.04 24.09 3.59
C GLY A 261 -7.70 24.56 4.89
N GLU A 262 -7.46 23.83 5.97
CA GLU A 262 -8.03 24.12 7.29
C GLU A 262 -7.13 25.00 8.16
N PHE A 263 -5.85 25.14 7.83
CA PHE A 263 -4.85 25.71 8.74
C PHE A 263 -4.44 27.15 8.41
N VAL A 264 -4.99 27.76 7.36
CA VAL A 264 -4.67 29.15 6.96
C VAL A 264 -5.93 30.01 7.04
N VAL A 265 -5.87 31.06 7.85
CA VAL A 265 -7.02 31.93 8.17
C VAL A 265 -6.65 33.40 8.07
N LYS A 266 -7.65 34.26 7.90
CA LYS A 266 -7.46 35.71 7.87
C LYS A 266 -8.60 36.47 8.54
N ASP A 267 -8.27 37.68 8.99
CA ASP A 267 -9.21 38.68 9.46
C ASP A 267 -8.78 40.09 8.99
N ASP A 268 -9.44 41.13 9.51
CA ASP A 268 -9.09 42.53 9.25
C ASP A 268 -7.74 42.96 9.85
N LYS A 269 -7.15 42.16 10.74
CA LYS A 269 -5.87 42.43 11.41
C LYS A 269 -4.69 41.70 10.76
N GLY A 270 -4.93 40.67 9.95
CA GLY A 270 -3.89 40.00 9.18
C GLY A 270 -4.23 38.57 8.74
N VAL A 271 -3.17 37.85 8.37
CA VAL A 271 -3.20 36.44 7.95
C VAL A 271 -2.46 35.62 9.00
N TYR A 272 -2.98 34.44 9.29
CA TYR A 272 -2.47 33.52 10.29
C TYR A 272 -2.45 32.10 9.74
N TYR A 273 -1.53 31.30 10.26
CA TYR A 273 -1.42 29.88 9.96
C TYR A 273 -1.18 29.11 11.26
N PHE A 274 -1.55 27.84 11.30
CA PHE A 274 -1.43 27.01 12.50
C PHE A 274 -0.24 26.05 12.41
N VAL A 275 0.44 25.85 13.53
CA VAL A 275 1.61 24.97 13.68
C VAL A 275 1.47 24.25 15.01
N ASN A 276 1.37 22.92 15.02
CA ASN A 276 1.21 22.15 16.26
C ASN A 276 0.14 22.72 17.21
N ARG A 277 -1.03 23.07 16.66
CA ARG A 277 -2.17 23.72 17.35
C ARG A 277 -1.96 25.18 17.78
N GLU A 278 -0.81 25.78 17.50
CA GLU A 278 -0.53 27.19 17.79
C GLU A 278 -0.76 28.10 16.57
N MET A 279 -1.46 29.22 16.78
CA MET A 279 -1.66 30.22 15.73
C MET A 279 -0.44 31.14 15.62
N LYS A 280 0.14 31.23 14.42
CA LYS A 280 1.20 32.18 14.08
C LYS A 280 0.69 33.23 13.11
N LYS A 281 1.06 34.50 13.35
CA LYS A 281 0.74 35.61 12.44
C LYS A 281 1.79 35.70 11.35
N LEU A 282 1.36 35.64 10.10
CA LEU A 282 2.25 35.82 8.95
C LEU A 282 2.64 37.30 8.81
N GLN A 283 3.94 37.57 8.89
CA GLN A 283 4.47 38.94 8.85
C GLN A 283 4.41 39.51 7.44
N ASN A 284 4.03 40.79 7.33
CA ASN A 284 3.93 41.53 6.08
C ASN A 284 2.98 40.93 5.03
N ALA A 285 2.05 40.06 5.43
CA ALA A 285 0.99 39.60 4.54
C ALA A 285 -0.12 40.66 4.41
N ASP A 286 -0.69 40.79 3.21
CA ASP A 286 -1.84 41.64 2.94
C ASP A 286 -3.13 40.82 2.96
N SER A 287 -3.87 40.85 4.06
CA SER A 287 -5.08 40.02 4.23
C SER A 287 -6.18 40.27 3.19
N ASN A 288 -6.22 41.47 2.59
CA ASN A 288 -7.21 41.79 1.57
C ASN A 288 -6.97 41.04 0.26
N THR A 289 -5.70 40.88 -0.14
CA THR A 289 -5.30 40.20 -1.38
C THR A 289 -4.79 38.78 -1.17
N PHE A 290 -4.69 38.31 0.08
CA PHE A 290 -4.22 36.96 0.39
C PHE A 290 -5.21 35.88 -0.04
N GLU A 291 -4.78 35.00 -0.92
CA GLU A 291 -5.58 33.93 -1.52
C GLU A 291 -4.75 32.65 -1.75
N GLU A 292 -5.43 31.54 -1.98
CA GLU A 292 -4.83 30.27 -2.36
C GLU A 292 -4.65 30.21 -3.88
N VAL A 293 -3.51 29.69 -4.33
CA VAL A 293 -3.15 29.53 -5.74
C VAL A 293 -2.95 28.06 -6.12
N SER A 294 -2.55 27.24 -5.15
CA SER A 294 -2.51 25.78 -5.26
C SER A 294 -3.13 25.18 -4.00
N LYS A 295 -3.95 24.14 -4.16
CA LYS A 295 -4.72 23.54 -3.07
C LYS A 295 -3.83 23.22 -1.87
N ASN A 296 -4.10 23.89 -0.76
CA ASN A 296 -3.51 23.70 0.58
C ASN A 296 -2.00 23.95 0.69
N GLU A 297 -1.34 24.47 -0.35
CA GLU A 297 0.14 24.48 -0.42
C GLU A 297 0.65 25.88 -0.77
N TYR A 298 0.23 26.44 -1.91
CA TYR A 298 0.70 27.76 -2.34
C TYR A 298 -0.36 28.83 -2.15
N TYR A 299 0.06 29.91 -1.51
CA TYR A 299 -0.73 31.11 -1.26
C TYR A 299 -0.03 32.33 -1.83
N GLN A 300 -0.79 33.37 -2.17
CA GLN A 300 -0.20 34.61 -2.63
C GLN A 300 -0.95 35.82 -2.12
N ASP A 301 -0.26 36.95 -2.11
CA ASP A 301 -0.82 38.27 -2.00
C ASP A 301 -0.03 39.27 -2.86
N LYS A 302 -0.37 40.55 -2.75
CA LYS A 302 0.35 41.62 -3.47
C LYS A 302 1.83 41.76 -3.07
N ASN A 303 2.24 41.20 -1.93
CA ASN A 303 3.59 41.28 -1.37
C ASN A 303 4.44 40.05 -1.73
N GLY A 304 3.85 38.93 -2.14
CA GLY A 304 4.56 37.79 -2.71
C GLY A 304 3.79 36.47 -2.69
N VAL A 305 4.53 35.39 -2.92
CA VAL A 305 4.03 34.01 -2.89
C VAL A 305 4.59 33.30 -1.66
N TYR A 306 3.81 32.40 -1.08
CA TYR A 306 4.09 31.67 0.14
C TYR A 306 3.79 30.18 -0.07
N TYR A 307 4.64 29.33 0.48
CA TYR A 307 4.46 27.88 0.55
C TYR A 307 4.11 27.51 1.99
N TYR A 308 3.04 26.74 2.18
CA TYR A 308 2.63 26.17 3.44
C TYR A 308 2.95 24.67 3.43
N ASP A 309 3.91 24.26 4.27
CA ASP A 309 4.14 22.85 4.55
C ASP A 309 3.22 22.44 5.70
N GLU A 310 2.18 21.66 5.40
CA GLU A 310 1.23 21.20 6.42
C GLU A 310 1.86 20.25 7.43
N TYR A 311 2.80 19.40 6.99
CA TYR A 311 3.43 18.39 7.83
C TYR A 311 4.35 19.04 8.88
N GLU A 312 5.19 19.98 8.44
CA GLU A 312 6.06 20.76 9.32
C GLU A 312 5.32 21.93 10.01
N GLY A 313 4.13 22.27 9.51
CA GLY A 313 3.39 23.48 9.90
C GLY A 313 4.21 24.74 9.67
N THR A 314 4.82 24.91 8.50
CA THR A 314 5.64 26.09 8.21
C THR A 314 5.07 26.89 7.04
N MET A 315 5.16 28.22 7.13
CA MET A 315 4.73 29.13 6.07
C MET A 315 5.94 29.95 5.61
N THR A 316 6.45 29.64 4.42
CA THR A 316 7.69 30.19 3.88
C THR A 316 7.42 31.09 2.68
N LYS A 317 7.93 32.32 2.70
CA LYS A 317 7.84 33.23 1.55
C LYS A 317 8.84 32.83 0.47
N LEU A 318 8.37 32.59 -0.75
CA LEU A 318 9.21 32.23 -1.88
C LEU A 318 10.06 33.42 -2.32
N LYS A 319 11.38 33.25 -2.33
CA LYS A 319 12.31 34.31 -2.73
C LYS A 319 12.27 34.52 -4.24
N GLY A 320 11.91 35.73 -4.66
CA GLY A 320 11.93 36.16 -6.06
C GLY A 320 10.74 35.66 -6.90
N ALA A 321 9.75 35.04 -6.27
CA ALA A 321 8.53 34.63 -6.97
C ALA A 321 7.70 35.83 -7.41
N ASP A 322 7.17 35.78 -8.64
CA ASP A 322 6.28 36.77 -9.21
C ASP A 322 4.81 36.37 -9.01
N SER A 323 4.19 36.92 -7.97
CA SER A 323 2.78 36.64 -7.63
C SER A 323 1.78 37.05 -8.71
N LYS A 324 2.15 37.84 -9.72
CA LYS A 324 1.21 38.17 -10.81
C LYS A 324 1.11 37.07 -11.85
N THR A 325 2.10 36.21 -11.93
CA THR A 325 2.20 35.13 -12.92
C THR A 325 2.35 33.76 -12.28
N PHE A 326 2.24 33.68 -10.95
CA PHE A 326 2.41 32.42 -10.24
C PHE A 326 1.18 31.53 -10.45
N GLU A 327 1.43 30.26 -10.73
CA GLU A 327 0.40 29.22 -10.84
C GLU A 327 0.89 27.94 -10.16
N GLY A 328 -0.02 27.26 -9.47
CA GLY A 328 0.20 25.89 -8.98
C GLY A 328 0.10 24.90 -10.13
N ILE A 329 1.04 23.96 -10.20
CA ILE A 329 1.05 22.88 -11.20
C ILE A 329 0.49 21.61 -10.56
N SER A 330 1.07 21.21 -9.43
CA SER A 330 0.66 20.06 -8.62
C SER A 330 0.86 20.37 -7.14
N TYR A 331 0.64 19.39 -6.25
CA TYR A 331 0.71 19.59 -4.79
C TYR A 331 2.00 20.30 -4.36
N THR A 332 3.16 19.85 -4.86
CA THR A 332 4.46 20.43 -4.47
C THR A 332 5.06 21.36 -5.51
N LEU A 333 4.53 21.42 -6.74
CA LEU A 333 5.09 22.21 -7.83
C LEU A 333 4.30 23.48 -8.11
N GLY A 334 5.00 24.60 -8.21
CA GLY A 334 4.47 25.86 -8.69
C GLY A 334 5.41 26.50 -9.70
N LYS A 335 4.90 27.42 -10.52
CA LYS A 335 5.74 28.20 -11.44
C LYS A 335 5.30 29.62 -11.58
N ASP A 336 6.24 30.47 -11.96
CA ASP A 336 5.97 31.79 -12.50
C ASP A 336 6.73 31.99 -13.82
N LYS A 337 6.64 33.19 -14.40
CA LYS A 337 7.32 33.50 -15.67
C LYS A 337 8.86 33.38 -15.63
N ASN A 338 9.46 33.32 -14.44
CA ASN A 338 10.91 33.35 -14.21
C ASN A 338 11.45 32.03 -13.65
N ALA A 339 10.64 31.16 -13.05
CA ALA A 339 11.12 29.92 -12.41
C ALA A 339 10.04 28.86 -12.16
N ILE A 340 10.54 27.64 -11.92
CA ILE A 340 9.80 26.54 -11.27
C ILE A 340 10.20 26.48 -9.80
N TYR A 341 9.23 26.15 -8.96
CA TYR A 341 9.36 26.02 -7.52
C TYR A 341 8.88 24.64 -7.11
N LYS A 342 9.66 23.96 -6.27
CA LYS A 342 9.25 22.74 -5.57
C LYS A 342 9.28 23.02 -4.08
N LYS A 343 8.11 22.94 -3.45
CA LYS A 343 7.88 23.45 -2.09
C LYS A 343 8.38 24.90 -1.97
N GLU A 344 9.18 25.22 -0.96
CA GLU A 344 9.80 26.53 -0.77
C GLU A 344 11.01 26.79 -1.69
N ASN A 345 11.49 25.79 -2.42
CA ASN A 345 12.75 25.83 -3.16
C ASN A 345 12.56 26.26 -4.61
N ARG A 346 13.38 27.22 -5.06
CA ARG A 346 13.44 27.65 -6.46
C ARG A 346 14.39 26.74 -7.25
N LEU A 347 13.89 26.04 -8.25
CA LEU A 347 14.69 25.17 -9.10
C LEU A 347 15.53 26.00 -10.11
N SER A 348 16.71 25.47 -10.46
CA SER A 348 17.67 26.16 -11.34
C SER A 348 17.91 25.38 -12.63
N GLY A 349 18.16 26.08 -13.73
CA GLY A 349 18.45 25.46 -15.03
C GLY A 349 17.23 25.01 -15.83
N ILE A 350 16.02 25.18 -15.28
CA ILE A 350 14.76 24.80 -15.92
C ILE A 350 14.15 25.98 -16.68
N ASP A 351 13.64 25.75 -17.90
CA ASP A 351 12.89 26.76 -18.66
C ASP A 351 11.39 26.76 -18.27
N PRO A 352 10.92 27.75 -17.49
CA PRO A 352 9.55 27.78 -17.01
C PRO A 352 8.52 27.98 -18.12
N ALA A 353 8.90 28.59 -19.25
CA ALA A 353 7.97 28.86 -20.35
C ALA A 353 7.57 27.59 -21.11
N THR A 354 8.41 26.55 -21.04
CA THR A 354 8.18 25.26 -21.72
C THR A 354 8.05 24.09 -20.74
N PHE A 355 7.94 24.38 -19.45
CA PHE A 355 7.87 23.36 -18.42
C PHE A 355 6.52 22.63 -18.44
N GLU A 356 6.60 21.31 -18.37
CA GLU A 356 5.46 20.39 -18.42
C GLU A 356 5.72 19.21 -17.48
N GLU A 357 4.72 18.85 -16.68
CA GLU A 357 4.70 17.61 -15.92
C GLU A 357 4.22 16.49 -16.85
N ILE A 358 5.01 15.41 -16.95
CA ILE A 358 4.67 14.27 -17.80
C ILE A 358 3.84 13.27 -16.99
N ASP A 359 4.33 12.96 -15.79
CA ASP A 359 3.66 12.15 -14.76
C ASP A 359 4.25 12.51 -13.38
N ALA A 360 3.89 11.72 -12.36
CA ALA A 360 4.33 11.95 -10.98
C ALA A 360 5.86 11.88 -10.78
N ALA A 361 6.59 11.19 -11.65
CA ALA A 361 8.05 10.99 -11.53
C ALA A 361 8.84 11.88 -12.51
N PHE A 362 8.29 12.16 -13.68
CA PHE A 362 9.00 12.86 -14.76
C PHE A 362 8.41 14.24 -15.08
N THR A 363 9.30 15.22 -15.21
CA THR A 363 8.98 16.54 -15.74
C THR A 363 9.91 16.88 -16.91
N LYS A 364 9.55 17.86 -17.73
CA LYS A 364 10.39 18.30 -18.85
C LYS A 364 10.33 19.78 -19.09
N ASP A 365 11.35 20.27 -19.78
CA ASP A 365 11.31 21.51 -20.53
C ASP A 365 11.77 21.27 -21.98
N LYS A 366 11.92 22.32 -22.78
CA LYS A 366 12.35 22.18 -24.18
C LYS A 366 13.75 21.57 -24.37
N ASN A 367 14.58 21.57 -23.33
CA ASN A 367 15.98 21.16 -23.36
C ASN A 367 16.22 19.81 -22.66
N ASN A 368 15.52 19.52 -21.57
CA ASN A 368 15.80 18.36 -20.71
C ASN A 368 14.53 17.63 -20.24
N ILE A 369 14.70 16.35 -19.93
CA ILE A 369 13.82 15.58 -19.05
C ILE A 369 14.43 15.58 -17.65
N TYR A 370 13.60 15.61 -16.62
CA TYR A 370 14.00 15.55 -15.22
C TYR A 370 13.30 14.38 -14.54
N TYR A 371 14.06 13.59 -13.77
CA TYR A 371 13.55 12.59 -12.84
C TYR A 371 13.84 13.10 -11.43
N GLU A 372 12.79 13.26 -10.61
CA GLU A 372 12.91 13.86 -9.27
C GLU A 372 13.70 15.19 -9.25
N ASP A 373 13.43 16.06 -10.23
CA ASP A 373 14.11 17.35 -10.47
C ASP A 373 15.57 17.28 -10.94
N VAL A 374 16.13 16.08 -11.08
CA VAL A 374 17.50 15.87 -11.58
C VAL A 374 17.47 15.70 -13.10
N PRO A 375 18.25 16.47 -13.88
CA PRO A 375 18.24 16.38 -15.34
C PRO A 375 18.82 15.04 -15.83
N MET A 376 18.05 14.33 -16.66
CA MET A 376 18.46 13.10 -17.34
C MET A 376 19.34 13.43 -18.55
N LYS A 377 20.66 13.37 -18.35
CA LYS A 377 21.63 13.70 -19.40
C LYS A 377 21.51 12.74 -20.60
N GLY A 378 21.50 13.31 -21.81
CA GLY A 378 21.53 12.53 -23.05
C GLY A 378 20.18 12.04 -23.58
N ILE A 379 19.09 12.32 -22.86
CA ILE A 379 17.73 12.00 -23.27
C ILE A 379 17.14 13.11 -24.15
N ASP A 380 16.53 12.75 -25.26
CA ASP A 380 15.83 13.69 -26.15
C ASP A 380 14.43 14.03 -25.61
N PRO A 381 14.17 15.27 -25.15
CA PRO A 381 12.90 15.62 -24.52
C PRO A 381 11.69 15.62 -25.47
N LYS A 382 11.93 15.65 -26.79
CA LYS A 382 10.84 15.69 -27.79
C LYS A 382 10.26 14.31 -28.08
N THR A 383 11.04 13.26 -27.86
CA THR A 383 10.68 11.87 -28.18
C THR A 383 10.71 10.96 -26.96
N PHE A 384 10.87 11.55 -25.77
CA PHE A 384 10.85 10.86 -24.50
C PHE A 384 9.52 10.13 -24.25
N GLU A 385 9.64 8.91 -23.73
CA GLU A 385 8.55 8.11 -23.22
C GLU A 385 9.07 7.26 -22.03
N PRO A 386 8.40 7.29 -20.86
CA PRO A 386 8.67 6.34 -19.79
C PRO A 386 8.52 4.90 -20.27
N PHE A 387 9.35 3.97 -19.77
CA PHE A 387 9.31 2.58 -20.21
C PHE A 387 9.61 1.59 -19.06
N VAL A 388 9.17 0.34 -19.19
CA VAL A 388 9.46 -0.76 -18.24
C VAL A 388 9.29 -0.35 -16.76
N ASN A 389 8.07 -0.02 -16.34
CA ASN A 389 7.75 0.29 -14.93
C ASN A 389 8.76 1.24 -14.24
N TYR A 390 9.15 2.31 -14.92
CA TYR A 390 10.08 3.33 -14.38
C TYR A 390 11.50 2.83 -14.08
N THR A 391 11.94 1.72 -14.67
CA THR A 391 13.37 1.30 -14.64
C THR A 391 14.12 1.75 -15.90
N HIS A 392 13.40 2.04 -16.98
CA HIS A 392 13.96 2.45 -18.25
C HIS A 392 13.20 3.64 -18.84
N VAL A 393 13.84 4.34 -19.76
CA VAL A 393 13.19 5.37 -20.59
C VAL A 393 13.57 5.14 -22.04
N LYS A 394 12.69 5.52 -22.97
CA LYS A 394 13.01 5.46 -24.40
C LYS A 394 12.90 6.83 -25.05
N ASP A 395 13.77 7.06 -26.01
CA ASP A 395 13.74 8.22 -26.89
C ASP A 395 14.15 7.80 -28.31
N LYS A 396 14.27 8.77 -29.23
CA LYS A 396 14.74 8.49 -30.60
C LYS A 396 16.16 7.88 -30.67
N ASN A 397 16.96 7.98 -29.60
CA ASN A 397 18.35 7.52 -29.56
C ASN A 397 18.46 6.08 -29.03
N GLY A 398 17.41 5.54 -28.40
CA GLY A 398 17.34 4.17 -27.93
C GLY A 398 16.58 4.03 -26.62
N ILE A 399 16.92 2.98 -25.89
CA ILE A 399 16.43 2.70 -24.54
C ILE A 399 17.58 2.97 -23.58
N HIS A 400 17.26 3.58 -22.45
CA HIS A 400 18.22 3.96 -21.43
C HIS A 400 17.75 3.42 -20.08
N HIS A 401 18.65 2.72 -19.40
CA HIS A 401 18.50 2.35 -18.01
C HIS A 401 18.93 3.52 -17.15
N PHE A 402 18.24 3.77 -16.04
CA PHE A 402 18.62 4.83 -15.12
C PHE A 402 18.49 4.39 -13.67
N TYR A 403 19.40 4.88 -12.83
CA TYR A 403 19.44 4.55 -11.41
C TYR A 403 20.20 5.64 -10.65
N GLN A 404 19.97 5.71 -9.35
CA GLN A 404 20.65 6.65 -8.46
C GLN A 404 21.93 6.00 -7.92
N PHE A 405 23.06 6.70 -8.00
CA PHE A 405 24.35 6.23 -7.50
C PHE A 405 25.16 7.39 -6.92
N ASN A 406 25.48 7.33 -5.62
CA ASN A 406 26.20 8.40 -4.90
C ASN A 406 25.62 9.80 -5.15
N ASP A 407 24.32 9.97 -4.95
CA ASP A 407 23.54 11.21 -5.18
C ASP A 407 23.44 11.68 -6.64
N ASP A 408 24.11 11.01 -7.60
CA ASP A 408 23.99 11.30 -9.02
C ASP A 408 22.94 10.39 -9.69
N LEU A 409 22.19 10.97 -10.63
CA LEU A 409 21.35 10.20 -11.55
C LEU A 409 22.21 9.69 -12.71
N VAL A 410 22.43 8.39 -12.75
CA VAL A 410 23.14 7.71 -13.83
C VAL A 410 22.14 7.31 -14.91
N VAL A 411 22.45 7.62 -16.17
CA VAL A 411 21.66 7.25 -17.34
C VAL A 411 22.59 6.54 -18.32
N GLU A 412 22.30 5.28 -18.57
CA GLU A 412 23.12 4.38 -19.39
C GLU A 412 22.32 3.87 -20.58
N LYS A 413 22.89 3.99 -21.77
CA LYS A 413 22.27 3.46 -22.98
C LYS A 413 22.33 1.93 -22.96
N VAL A 414 21.19 1.30 -23.15
CA VAL A 414 21.08 -0.16 -23.22
C VAL A 414 21.52 -0.66 -24.60
N GLU A 415 22.23 -1.78 -24.62
CA GLU A 415 22.56 -2.50 -25.86
C GLU A 415 21.33 -3.26 -26.35
N LEU A 416 20.94 -3.01 -27.61
CA LEU A 416 19.72 -3.54 -28.20
C LEU A 416 20.02 -4.56 -29.29
N SER A 417 19.23 -5.62 -29.39
CA SER A 417 19.20 -6.43 -30.60
C SER A 417 18.87 -5.56 -31.83
N PRO A 418 19.61 -5.68 -32.95
CA PRO A 418 19.50 -4.78 -34.10
C PRO A 418 18.13 -4.81 -34.79
N GLU A 419 17.33 -5.83 -34.54
CA GLU A 419 15.99 -6.01 -35.10
C GLU A 419 14.89 -5.26 -34.34
N ILE A 420 15.18 -4.66 -33.18
CA ILE A 420 14.20 -3.95 -32.35
C ILE A 420 13.57 -2.79 -33.12
N ASP A 421 12.24 -2.83 -33.25
CA ASP A 421 11.43 -1.71 -33.71
C ASP A 421 10.96 -0.87 -32.52
N LEU A 422 11.80 0.10 -32.12
CA LEU A 422 11.54 1.04 -31.01
C LEU A 422 10.17 1.70 -31.08
N LYS A 423 9.62 1.94 -32.28
CA LYS A 423 8.33 2.62 -32.45
C LYS A 423 7.17 1.76 -31.98
N THR A 424 7.28 0.43 -32.11
CA THR A 424 6.22 -0.51 -31.73
C THR A 424 6.56 -1.32 -30.49
N LEU A 425 7.72 -1.07 -29.88
CA LEU A 425 8.17 -1.77 -28.69
C LEU A 425 7.32 -1.41 -27.47
N GLN A 426 6.85 -2.45 -26.78
CA GLN A 426 6.03 -2.39 -25.58
C GLN A 426 6.54 -3.40 -24.55
N SER A 427 6.53 -3.04 -23.28
CA SER A 427 6.80 -3.98 -22.19
C SER A 427 5.60 -4.89 -21.95
N PHE A 428 5.85 -6.06 -21.35
CA PHE A 428 4.77 -6.85 -20.78
C PHE A 428 4.40 -6.28 -19.41
N GLU A 429 3.09 -6.18 -19.15
CA GLU A 429 2.59 -5.75 -17.83
C GLU A 429 3.06 -6.75 -16.76
N ASN A 430 3.59 -6.25 -15.64
CA ASN A 430 4.16 -7.04 -14.53
C ASN A 430 5.40 -7.90 -14.87
N TYR A 431 5.96 -7.80 -16.07
CA TYR A 431 7.15 -8.56 -16.48
C TYR A 431 8.16 -7.62 -17.15
N ALA A 432 8.96 -6.94 -16.32
CA ALA A 432 9.85 -5.86 -16.75
C ALA A 432 10.94 -6.33 -17.73
N GLU A 433 11.36 -7.58 -17.60
CA GLU A 433 12.43 -8.19 -18.39
C GLU A 433 11.97 -8.47 -19.82
N TYR A 434 10.65 -8.58 -20.03
CA TYR A 434 10.06 -8.94 -21.32
C TYR A 434 9.51 -7.73 -22.05
N SER A 435 9.80 -7.68 -23.35
CA SER A 435 9.19 -6.71 -24.26
C SER A 435 8.88 -7.34 -25.61
N LYS A 436 7.99 -6.72 -26.37
CA LYS A 436 7.65 -7.14 -27.73
C LYS A 436 7.48 -5.93 -28.63
N ASP A 437 7.85 -6.10 -29.88
CA ASP A 437 7.47 -5.18 -30.95
C ASP A 437 6.53 -5.88 -31.94
N LYS A 438 6.22 -5.25 -33.08
CA LYS A 438 5.32 -5.84 -34.08
C LYS A 438 5.85 -7.14 -34.72
N ASN A 439 7.15 -7.44 -34.58
CA ASN A 439 7.88 -8.50 -35.29
C ASN A 439 8.53 -9.55 -34.37
N ASN A 440 8.92 -9.21 -33.15
CA ASN A 440 9.64 -10.12 -32.25
C ASN A 440 9.29 -9.90 -30.77
N VAL A 441 9.75 -10.86 -29.96
CA VAL A 441 9.73 -10.83 -28.50
C VAL A 441 11.18 -10.80 -27.98
N TYR A 442 11.40 -10.10 -26.88
CA TYR A 442 12.70 -9.84 -26.30
C TYR A 442 12.72 -10.14 -24.80
N TYR A 443 13.88 -10.57 -24.31
CA TYR A 443 14.23 -10.67 -22.90
C TYR A 443 15.44 -9.77 -22.66
N ASP A 444 15.37 -8.81 -21.73
CA ASP A 444 16.38 -7.76 -21.52
C ASP A 444 16.85 -7.10 -22.83
N PHE A 445 15.86 -6.79 -23.69
CA PHE A 445 16.07 -6.20 -25.02
C PHE A 445 16.93 -7.04 -25.98
N GLN A 446 17.13 -8.32 -25.66
CA GLN A 446 17.75 -9.32 -26.51
C GLN A 446 16.68 -10.24 -27.12
N LYS A 447 16.77 -10.46 -28.42
CA LYS A 447 15.75 -11.21 -29.17
C LYS A 447 15.65 -12.66 -28.68
N ILE A 448 14.42 -13.11 -28.43
CA ILE A 448 14.11 -14.51 -28.16
C ILE A 448 13.88 -15.22 -29.49
N GLU A 449 14.86 -16.01 -29.94
CA GLU A 449 14.79 -16.65 -31.25
C GLU A 449 13.67 -17.70 -31.34
N GLY A 450 12.81 -17.54 -32.36
CA GLY A 450 11.72 -18.47 -32.65
C GLY A 450 10.42 -18.23 -31.87
N ALA A 451 10.39 -17.22 -30.98
CA ALA A 451 9.20 -16.86 -30.20
C ALA A 451 8.01 -16.47 -31.09
N ASP A 452 6.81 -16.90 -30.71
CA ASP A 452 5.56 -16.55 -31.37
C ASP A 452 4.90 -15.36 -30.69
N ILE A 453 5.12 -14.17 -31.25
CA ILE A 453 4.62 -12.87 -30.74
C ILE A 453 3.16 -12.90 -30.28
N LYS A 454 2.30 -13.64 -31.00
CA LYS A 454 0.85 -13.64 -30.76
C LYS A 454 0.45 -14.48 -29.55
N THR A 455 1.22 -15.48 -29.21
CA THR A 455 0.89 -16.44 -28.12
C THR A 455 1.96 -16.46 -27.04
N PHE A 456 2.91 -15.53 -27.07
CA PHE A 456 3.96 -15.47 -26.07
C PHE A 456 3.43 -14.87 -24.77
N GLU A 457 3.65 -15.60 -23.69
CA GLU A 457 3.26 -15.28 -22.33
C GLU A 457 4.48 -15.45 -21.43
N PRO A 458 4.96 -14.39 -20.77
CA PRO A 458 5.94 -14.51 -19.71
C PRO A 458 5.38 -15.30 -18.51
N GLU A 459 6.25 -15.99 -17.79
CA GLU A 459 5.94 -16.75 -16.59
C GLU A 459 7.07 -16.57 -15.57
N GLY A 460 6.94 -15.55 -14.72
CA GLY A 460 7.98 -15.13 -13.79
C GLY A 460 9.16 -14.43 -14.47
N PHE A 461 10.27 -14.31 -13.75
CA PHE A 461 11.41 -13.48 -14.15
C PHE A 461 12.23 -14.09 -15.30
N PHE A 462 12.32 -15.43 -15.41
CA PHE A 462 13.24 -16.08 -16.35
C PHE A 462 12.55 -16.91 -17.45
N ILE A 463 11.26 -17.21 -17.31
CA ILE A 463 10.56 -18.14 -18.22
C ILE A 463 9.55 -17.38 -19.08
N GLY A 464 9.46 -17.79 -20.33
CA GLY A 464 8.37 -17.43 -21.22
C GLY A 464 7.89 -18.65 -22.00
N LYS A 465 6.62 -18.66 -22.38
CA LYS A 465 6.02 -19.76 -23.14
C LYS A 465 5.20 -19.25 -24.30
N ASP A 466 5.11 -20.06 -25.33
CA ASP A 466 4.18 -19.86 -26.43
C ASP A 466 3.73 -21.21 -27.01
N LYS A 467 2.87 -21.19 -28.03
CA LYS A 467 2.37 -22.42 -28.67
C LYS A 467 3.45 -23.30 -29.32
N LYS A 468 4.66 -22.78 -29.54
CA LYS A 468 5.80 -23.43 -30.21
C LYS A 468 6.90 -23.85 -29.24
N GLY A 469 6.93 -23.36 -28.01
CA GLY A 469 8.02 -23.65 -27.09
C GLY A 469 7.93 -22.99 -25.71
N ILE A 470 8.82 -23.44 -24.84
CA ILE A 470 9.20 -22.80 -23.58
C ILE A 470 10.59 -22.19 -23.78
N TYR A 471 10.84 -21.05 -23.15
CA TYR A 471 12.07 -20.27 -23.27
C TYR A 471 12.58 -19.93 -21.87
N TYR A 472 13.89 -20.07 -21.69
CA TYR A 472 14.62 -19.58 -20.52
C TYR A 472 15.46 -18.38 -20.97
N LYS A 473 15.11 -17.17 -20.50
CA LYS A 473 15.67 -15.91 -20.99
C LYS A 473 15.51 -15.83 -22.52
N THR A 474 16.61 -15.68 -23.26
CA THR A 474 16.64 -15.66 -24.73
C THR A 474 16.66 -17.05 -25.39
N HIS A 475 16.77 -18.14 -24.62
CA HIS A 475 17.05 -19.47 -25.16
C HIS A 475 15.82 -20.36 -25.16
N LYS A 476 15.47 -20.91 -26.34
CA LYS A 476 14.46 -21.95 -26.46
C LYS A 476 14.92 -23.26 -25.81
N ILE A 477 14.06 -23.86 -25.01
CA ILE A 477 14.31 -25.15 -24.34
C ILE A 477 13.97 -26.26 -25.33
N ASN A 478 15.00 -26.88 -25.90
CA ASN A 478 14.81 -27.88 -26.95
C ASN A 478 14.35 -29.22 -26.37
N GLY A 479 13.33 -29.81 -27.02
CA GLY A 479 12.81 -31.14 -26.68
C GLY A 479 11.69 -31.15 -25.64
N ILE A 480 11.37 -30.00 -25.03
CA ILE A 480 10.32 -29.89 -24.02
C ILE A 480 8.91 -30.03 -24.62
N ASP A 481 8.08 -30.86 -23.99
CA ASP A 481 6.66 -30.97 -24.31
C ASP A 481 5.89 -29.83 -23.63
N VAL A 482 5.59 -28.78 -24.41
CA VAL A 482 4.92 -27.55 -23.96
C VAL A 482 3.60 -27.83 -23.24
N ASN A 483 2.82 -28.84 -23.67
CA ASN A 483 1.48 -29.10 -23.12
C ASN A 483 1.51 -29.85 -21.77
N SER A 484 2.64 -30.44 -21.41
CA SER A 484 2.82 -31.16 -20.14
C SER A 484 3.89 -30.53 -19.27
N THR A 485 4.29 -29.29 -19.57
CA THR A 485 5.30 -28.57 -18.78
C THR A 485 4.74 -28.17 -17.43
N GLU A 486 5.48 -28.51 -16.38
CA GLU A 486 5.27 -28.08 -15.00
C GLU A 486 6.54 -27.36 -14.54
N VAL A 487 6.39 -26.08 -14.16
CA VAL A 487 7.47 -25.28 -13.58
C VAL A 487 7.68 -25.71 -12.13
N LEU A 488 8.92 -26.03 -11.79
CA LEU A 488 9.36 -26.36 -10.43
C LEU A 488 10.14 -25.16 -9.87
N GLU A 489 10.58 -25.27 -8.62
CA GLU A 489 11.41 -24.24 -7.99
C GLU A 489 12.84 -24.21 -8.55
N ASN A 490 13.57 -23.13 -8.24
CA ASN A 490 15.00 -22.98 -8.52
C ASN A 490 15.37 -23.22 -10.00
N GLU A 491 14.58 -22.71 -10.95
CA GLU A 491 14.84 -22.80 -12.39
C GLU A 491 14.80 -24.24 -12.96
N PHE A 492 14.14 -25.17 -12.25
CA PHE A 492 13.84 -26.50 -12.77
C PHE A 492 12.43 -26.56 -13.35
N TYR A 493 12.24 -27.44 -14.32
CA TYR A 493 10.92 -27.76 -14.86
C TYR A 493 10.93 -29.18 -15.40
N LYS A 494 9.75 -29.78 -15.48
CA LYS A 494 9.57 -31.11 -16.06
C LYS A 494 8.48 -31.11 -17.11
N ASP A 495 8.63 -32.00 -18.08
CA ASP A 495 7.52 -32.43 -18.92
C ASP A 495 7.17 -33.89 -18.60
N LYS A 496 6.21 -34.48 -19.32
CA LYS A 496 5.81 -35.87 -19.10
C LYS A 496 6.94 -36.92 -19.28
N ASN A 497 8.06 -36.55 -19.91
CA ASN A 497 9.15 -37.45 -20.29
C ASN A 497 10.51 -37.09 -19.66
N ASN A 498 10.78 -35.81 -19.38
CA ASN A 498 12.11 -35.29 -19.08
C ASN A 498 12.10 -34.21 -17.99
N ILE A 499 13.25 -34.07 -17.31
CA ILE A 499 13.57 -32.95 -16.42
C ILE A 499 14.51 -31.99 -17.14
N TYR A 500 14.36 -30.70 -16.85
CA TYR A 500 15.20 -29.63 -17.35
C TYR A 500 15.64 -28.73 -16.20
N TYR A 501 16.79 -28.12 -16.37
CA TYR A 501 17.31 -27.05 -15.53
C TYR A 501 17.82 -25.95 -16.44
N ARG A 502 17.30 -24.72 -16.28
CA ARG A 502 17.55 -23.62 -17.23
C ARG A 502 17.24 -24.07 -18.67
N ASN A 503 18.04 -23.71 -19.65
CA ASN A 503 17.81 -24.11 -21.03
C ASN A 503 18.26 -25.55 -21.37
N LYS A 504 18.67 -26.38 -20.40
CA LYS A 504 19.27 -27.69 -20.63
C LYS A 504 18.37 -28.84 -20.15
N LYS A 505 18.27 -29.89 -20.96
CA LYS A 505 17.67 -31.17 -20.59
C LYS A 505 18.64 -31.97 -19.71
N LEU A 506 18.15 -32.56 -18.64
CA LEU A 506 18.93 -33.44 -17.78
C LEU A 506 18.74 -34.91 -18.18
N GLU A 507 19.77 -35.52 -18.77
CA GLU A 507 19.68 -36.89 -19.30
C GLU A 507 19.57 -37.98 -18.22
N ASN A 508 20.07 -37.71 -17.01
CA ASN A 508 20.17 -38.69 -15.92
C ASN A 508 18.95 -38.74 -14.99
N PHE A 509 17.95 -37.88 -15.21
CA PHE A 509 16.77 -37.76 -14.33
C PHE A 509 15.47 -38.07 -15.09
N LYS A 510 14.43 -38.45 -14.34
CA LYS A 510 13.10 -38.77 -14.86
C LYS A 510 12.02 -37.99 -14.10
N PRO A 511 10.92 -37.58 -14.76
CA PRO A 511 9.82 -36.86 -14.10
C PRO A 511 9.23 -37.55 -12.87
N GLU A 512 9.15 -38.88 -12.91
CA GLU A 512 8.60 -39.66 -11.81
C GLU A 512 9.53 -39.59 -10.58
N ASN A 513 8.97 -39.20 -9.43
CA ASN A 513 9.67 -39.06 -8.14
C ASN A 513 10.92 -38.16 -8.18
N PHE A 514 10.91 -37.13 -9.03
CA PHE A 514 11.91 -36.06 -8.99
C PHE A 514 11.42 -34.90 -8.13
N GLU A 515 12.29 -34.39 -7.28
CA GLU A 515 11.98 -33.30 -6.35
C GLU A 515 13.13 -32.30 -6.32
N VAL A 516 12.79 -31.01 -6.34
CA VAL A 516 13.72 -29.93 -6.06
C VAL A 516 13.62 -29.63 -4.57
N ILE A 517 14.72 -29.81 -3.84
CA ILE A 517 14.71 -29.72 -2.38
C ILE A 517 15.27 -28.38 -1.92
N SER A 518 16.29 -27.87 -2.60
CA SER A 518 16.86 -26.54 -2.38
C SER A 518 17.57 -26.04 -3.63
N SER A 519 18.16 -24.85 -3.56
CA SER A 519 18.95 -24.25 -4.65
C SER A 519 20.20 -25.03 -5.04
N SER A 520 20.58 -26.07 -4.29
CA SER A 520 21.75 -26.91 -4.59
C SER A 520 21.53 -28.41 -4.33
N LEU A 521 20.30 -28.85 -4.04
CA LEU A 521 19.98 -30.24 -3.74
C LEU A 521 18.69 -30.68 -4.46
N VAL A 522 18.77 -31.84 -5.11
CA VAL A 522 17.62 -32.49 -5.78
C VAL A 522 17.51 -33.95 -5.36
N GLY A 523 16.28 -34.47 -5.39
CA GLY A 523 15.93 -35.85 -5.11
C GLY A 523 15.46 -36.59 -6.35
N GLN A 524 15.80 -37.87 -6.45
CA GLN A 524 15.24 -38.81 -7.44
C GLN A 524 14.99 -40.15 -6.75
N ASN A 525 13.71 -40.47 -6.49
CA ASN A 525 13.33 -41.59 -5.63
C ASN A 525 13.92 -41.45 -4.22
N GLU A 526 14.77 -42.38 -3.78
CA GLU A 526 15.46 -42.36 -2.48
C GLU A 526 16.88 -41.75 -2.56
N ASP A 527 17.32 -41.34 -3.75
CA ASP A 527 18.66 -40.81 -4.00
C ASP A 527 18.66 -39.28 -3.95
N PHE A 528 19.65 -38.71 -3.26
CA PHE A 528 19.89 -37.27 -3.21
C PHE A 528 21.13 -36.90 -4.01
N TYR A 529 21.04 -35.83 -4.78
CA TYR A 529 22.14 -35.30 -5.60
C TYR A 529 22.34 -33.83 -5.26
N TYR A 530 23.55 -33.46 -4.89
CA TYR A 530 23.90 -32.05 -4.89
C TYR A 530 24.41 -31.65 -6.27
N PHE A 531 24.25 -30.38 -6.61
CA PHE A 531 24.71 -29.86 -7.88
C PHE A 531 25.39 -28.51 -7.73
N THR A 532 26.36 -28.28 -8.61
CA THR A 532 27.12 -27.04 -8.73
C THR A 532 27.29 -26.69 -10.20
N GLU A 533 27.63 -25.43 -10.46
CA GLU A 533 27.93 -24.95 -11.81
C GLU A 533 29.38 -24.51 -11.90
N ASP A 534 30.04 -24.87 -13.01
CA ASP A 534 31.35 -24.32 -13.33
C ASP A 534 31.24 -22.92 -13.96
N GLU A 535 32.39 -22.27 -14.20
CA GLU A 535 32.46 -20.95 -14.84
C GLU A 535 31.83 -20.89 -16.25
N ASN A 536 31.55 -22.05 -16.87
CA ASN A 536 30.94 -22.17 -18.19
C ASN A 536 29.45 -22.58 -18.11
N ASN A 537 28.82 -22.49 -16.93
CA ASN A 537 27.44 -22.91 -16.67
C ASN A 537 27.18 -24.40 -16.97
N ASN A 538 28.18 -25.27 -16.81
CA ASN A 538 27.95 -26.71 -16.83
C ASN A 538 27.56 -27.17 -15.45
N THR A 539 26.34 -27.72 -15.37
CA THR A 539 25.81 -28.29 -14.13
C THR A 539 26.33 -29.70 -13.94
N LYS A 540 26.86 -29.98 -12.75
CA LYS A 540 27.36 -31.29 -12.35
C LYS A 540 26.55 -31.81 -11.19
N PHE A 541 26.01 -33.01 -11.31
CA PHE A 541 25.24 -33.67 -10.26
C PHE A 541 26.08 -34.77 -9.61
N ILE A 542 26.17 -34.76 -8.29
CA ILE A 542 26.94 -35.72 -7.52
C ILE A 542 26.02 -36.43 -6.52
N LEU A 543 25.94 -37.75 -6.64
CA LEU A 543 25.14 -38.61 -5.77
C LEU A 543 25.70 -38.62 -4.35
N LEU A 544 24.83 -38.42 -3.36
CA LEU A 544 25.14 -38.55 -1.94
C LEU A 544 25.04 -40.01 -1.47
N GLU A 545 25.99 -40.43 -0.64
CA GLU A 545 26.03 -41.76 -0.01
C GLU A 545 24.92 -41.92 1.03
N ASN A 546 24.51 -40.84 1.70
CA ASN A 546 23.47 -40.86 2.72
C ASN A 546 22.07 -40.77 2.09
N LYS A 547 21.16 -41.66 2.50
CA LYS A 547 19.75 -41.69 2.10
C LYS A 547 18.82 -40.88 3.00
N ASN A 548 19.32 -40.33 4.11
CA ASN A 548 18.57 -39.50 5.05
C ASN A 548 19.29 -38.16 5.21
N VAL A 549 19.31 -37.36 4.13
CA VAL A 549 19.93 -36.03 4.12
C VAL A 549 19.02 -35.06 4.85
N ASP A 550 19.59 -34.25 5.74
CA ASP A 550 18.85 -33.16 6.36
C ASP A 550 18.89 -31.94 5.44
N ALA A 551 17.84 -31.79 4.63
CA ALA A 551 17.73 -30.76 3.61
C ALA A 551 17.80 -29.34 4.18
N GLU A 552 17.17 -29.10 5.34
CA GLU A 552 17.06 -27.78 5.97
C GLU A 552 18.42 -27.23 6.38
N THR A 553 19.36 -28.11 6.75
CA THR A 553 20.71 -27.73 7.17
C THR A 553 21.78 -28.01 6.12
N PHE A 554 21.38 -28.36 4.89
CA PHE A 554 22.31 -28.72 3.83
C PHE A 554 23.05 -27.50 3.29
N GLU A 555 24.39 -27.56 3.30
CA GLU A 555 25.28 -26.47 2.93
C GLU A 555 26.35 -26.98 1.95
N VAL A 556 26.57 -26.25 0.87
CA VAL A 556 27.70 -26.45 -0.06
C VAL A 556 28.83 -25.54 0.38
N LEU A 557 29.91 -26.14 0.90
CA LEU A 557 31.09 -25.40 1.36
C LEU A 557 32.09 -25.14 0.23
N ASP A 558 32.16 -26.10 -0.70
CA ASP A 558 33.03 -26.10 -1.88
C ASP A 558 32.50 -27.11 -2.91
N GLU A 559 33.00 -27.11 -4.14
CA GLU A 559 32.57 -28.02 -5.22
C GLU A 559 32.68 -29.51 -4.81
N GLU A 560 33.66 -29.83 -3.96
CA GLU A 560 33.91 -31.19 -3.49
C GLU A 560 33.40 -31.46 -2.07
N TYR A 561 33.01 -30.44 -1.30
CA TYR A 561 32.66 -30.57 0.11
C TYR A 561 31.28 -29.96 0.41
N THR A 562 30.40 -30.79 0.95
CA THR A 562 29.08 -30.38 1.44
C THR A 562 28.86 -30.91 2.85
N LYS A 563 27.89 -30.38 3.58
CA LYS A 563 27.52 -30.90 4.90
C LYS A 563 26.03 -30.70 5.17
N ASP A 564 25.52 -31.47 6.10
CA ASP A 564 24.26 -31.21 6.79
C ASP A 564 24.51 -31.26 8.31
N LYS A 565 23.49 -31.12 9.16
CA LYS A 565 23.67 -31.16 10.62
C LYS A 565 24.23 -32.50 11.16
N ASN A 566 24.13 -33.57 10.37
CA ASN A 566 24.48 -34.93 10.76
C ASN A 566 25.82 -35.40 10.15
N ASN A 567 26.18 -34.95 8.94
CA ASN A 567 27.29 -35.49 8.16
C ASN A 567 28.03 -34.41 7.37
N VAL A 568 29.32 -34.65 7.13
CA VAL A 568 30.12 -33.96 6.12
C VAL A 568 30.34 -34.93 4.96
N TYR A 569 30.24 -34.43 3.73
CA TYR A 569 30.44 -35.20 2.51
C TYR A 569 31.64 -34.66 1.73
N TYR A 570 32.44 -35.57 1.19
CA TYR A 570 33.50 -35.29 0.22
C TYR A 570 33.20 -36.05 -1.08
N LYS A 571 33.00 -35.33 -2.19
CA LYS A 571 32.58 -35.89 -3.49
C LYS A 571 31.36 -36.82 -3.36
N GLY A 572 30.43 -36.41 -2.50
CA GLY A 572 29.19 -37.13 -2.18
C GLY A 572 29.34 -38.31 -1.20
N LYS A 573 30.55 -38.68 -0.79
CA LYS A 573 30.79 -39.74 0.20
C LYS A 573 30.90 -39.18 1.61
N ILE A 574 30.41 -39.91 2.61
CA ILE A 574 30.50 -39.49 4.01
C ILE A 574 31.97 -39.43 4.43
N LEU A 575 32.42 -38.24 4.85
CA LEU A 575 33.77 -37.99 5.34
C LEU A 575 33.88 -38.43 6.80
N LYS A 576 34.22 -39.71 7.00
CA LYS A 576 34.28 -40.31 8.35
C LYS A 576 35.24 -39.59 9.28
N GLY A 577 34.76 -39.33 10.49
CA GLY A 577 35.55 -38.70 11.56
C GLY A 577 35.80 -37.21 11.36
N ALA A 578 34.99 -36.54 10.52
CA ALA A 578 34.87 -35.09 10.50
C ALA A 578 34.00 -34.60 11.66
N ASP A 579 34.40 -33.51 12.31
CA ASP A 579 33.57 -32.82 13.28
C ASP A 579 32.63 -31.86 12.56
N VAL A 580 31.42 -32.33 12.25
CA VAL A 580 30.40 -31.61 11.47
C VAL A 580 30.19 -30.17 11.96
N LYS A 581 30.13 -29.98 13.28
CA LYS A 581 29.84 -28.67 13.90
C LYS A 581 30.93 -27.63 13.63
N THR A 582 32.18 -28.05 13.49
CA THR A 582 33.33 -27.15 13.29
C THR A 582 33.96 -27.25 11.91
N PHE A 583 33.36 -28.05 11.01
CA PHE A 583 33.84 -28.25 9.66
C PHE A 583 33.47 -27.06 8.78
N ASP A 584 34.50 -26.36 8.28
CA ASP A 584 34.35 -25.10 7.58
C ASP A 584 35.53 -24.81 6.66
N ILE A 585 35.33 -23.87 5.72
CA ILE A 585 36.36 -23.36 4.81
C ILE A 585 36.97 -22.07 5.38
N HIS A 586 38.29 -22.06 5.55
CA HIS A 586 39.00 -20.93 6.14
C HIS A 586 40.08 -20.39 5.22
N TYR A 587 40.01 -19.10 4.92
CA TYR A 587 41.06 -18.41 4.15
C TYR A 587 42.34 -18.29 4.97
N ASN A 588 43.43 -18.86 4.47
CA ASN A 588 44.74 -18.78 5.09
C ASN A 588 45.63 -17.75 4.37
N LYS A 589 45.88 -16.62 5.06
CA LYS A 589 46.72 -15.52 4.56
C LYS A 589 48.16 -15.91 4.26
N SER A 590 48.75 -16.89 4.95
CA SER A 590 50.17 -17.26 4.73
C SER A 590 50.39 -17.96 3.40
N ASP A 591 49.37 -18.65 2.91
CA ASP A 591 49.45 -19.53 1.74
C ASP A 591 48.59 -18.98 0.58
N ASN A 592 47.97 -17.80 0.77
CA ASN A 592 47.03 -17.15 -0.15
C ASN A 592 45.98 -18.11 -0.72
N GLY A 593 45.34 -18.90 0.15
CA GLY A 593 44.37 -19.91 -0.29
C GLY A 593 43.42 -20.38 0.81
N TYR A 594 42.29 -20.96 0.39
CA TYR A 594 41.30 -21.54 1.29
C TYR A 594 41.74 -22.93 1.75
N LYS A 595 41.50 -23.24 3.03
CA LYS A 595 41.74 -24.56 3.64
C LYS A 595 40.48 -25.06 4.30
N ILE A 596 40.14 -26.30 4.03
CA ILE A 596 39.06 -26.99 4.70
C ILE A 596 39.59 -27.64 5.96
N LYS A 597 38.96 -27.34 7.10
CA LYS A 597 39.39 -27.84 8.42
C LYS A 597 38.19 -28.07 9.33
N ASP A 598 38.42 -28.88 10.35
CA ASP A 598 37.58 -28.93 11.54
C ASP A 598 38.43 -28.65 12.80
N LYS A 599 37.85 -28.71 13.99
CA LYS A 599 38.58 -28.49 15.25
C LYS A 599 39.71 -29.50 15.50
N ASN A 600 39.71 -30.65 14.82
CA ASN A 600 40.64 -31.75 15.05
C ASN A 600 41.76 -31.77 14.00
N LYS A 601 41.52 -31.34 12.76
CA LYS A 601 42.46 -31.49 11.63
C LYS A 601 42.17 -30.55 10.46
N VAL A 602 43.20 -30.36 9.62
CA VAL A 602 43.11 -29.71 8.31
C VAL A 602 43.11 -30.79 7.23
N TYR A 603 42.18 -30.70 6.29
CA TYR A 603 42.02 -31.63 5.18
C TYR A 603 42.88 -31.16 4.00
N LYS A 604 43.53 -32.11 3.31
CA LYS A 604 44.28 -31.84 2.09
C LYS A 604 43.53 -32.43 0.91
N ILE A 605 43.36 -31.65 -0.15
CA ILE A 605 42.92 -32.13 -1.45
C ILE A 605 44.06 -32.96 -2.02
N VAL A 606 43.84 -34.26 -2.22
CA VAL A 606 44.76 -35.12 -2.97
C VAL A 606 44.15 -35.25 -4.35
N ASN A 607 44.78 -34.62 -5.35
CA ASN A 607 44.39 -34.81 -6.74
C ASN A 607 44.86 -36.22 -7.14
N ASP A 608 43.90 -37.10 -7.40
CA ASP A 608 44.14 -38.42 -8.02
C ASP A 608 44.35 -38.28 -9.52
#